data_AF-A0A0B8PNS9-F1
#
_entry.id   AF-A0A0B8PNS9-F1
#
_cell.length_a   1.000
_cell.length_b   1.000
_cell.length_c   1.000
_cell.angle_alpha   90.00
_cell.angle_beta   90.00
_cell.angle_gamma   90.00
#
_symmetry.space_group_name_H-M   'P 1'
#
loop_
_entity.id
_entity.type
_entity.pdbx_description
1 polymer ?
#
loop_
_entity_poly.entity_id
_entity_poly.type
_entity_poly.pdbx_seq_one_letter_code
_entity_poly.pdbx_strand_id
1 'polypeptide(L)' 'MLKAGPLSGKSFVFKDLFDVEGFTTGAGNPKWLETHEVATSTSPLILSLLEGGCRVPGPSTNR' A
#
# COMPACT_ATOMS: atom_id res chain seq x y z
N MET A 1 2.80 6.84 15.84
CA MET A 1 3.67 7.88 15.24
C MET A 1 4.62 7.18 14.29
N LEU A 2 4.75 7.64 13.05
CA LEU A 2 5.73 7.10 12.10
C LEU A 2 7.12 7.25 12.71
N LYS A 3 7.87 6.15 12.77
CA LYS A 3 9.18 6.10 13.42
C LYS A 3 10.18 6.87 12.56
N ALA A 4 11.03 7.69 13.19
CA ALA A 4 12.12 8.32 12.46
C ALA A 4 13.12 7.24 12.00
N GLY A 5 13.55 7.32 10.74
CA GLY A 5 14.29 6.28 10.04
C GLY A 5 14.86 6.79 8.71
N PRO A 6 15.59 5.95 7.95
CA PRO A 6 16.31 6.37 6.75
C PRO A 6 15.41 6.94 5.63
N LEU A 7 14.10 6.69 5.70
CA LEU A 7 13.11 7.18 4.75
C LEU A 7 12.24 8.31 5.30
N SER A 8 12.59 8.86 6.47
CA SER A 8 11.87 10.00 7.06
C SER A 8 11.77 11.20 6.11
N GLY A 9 10.56 11.74 6.00
CA GLY A 9 10.26 12.86 5.10
C GLY A 9 10.10 12.48 3.63
N LYS A 10 10.22 11.19 3.29
CA LYS A 10 9.96 10.68 1.93
C LYS A 10 8.55 10.09 1.83
N SER A 11 8.04 10.09 0.62
CA SER A 11 6.84 9.36 0.23
C SER A 11 7.17 8.32 -0.83
N PHE A 12 6.38 7.26 -0.90
CA PHE A 12 6.49 6.27 -1.96
C PHE A 12 5.13 5.99 -2.58
N VAL A 13 5.16 5.52 -3.83
CA VAL A 13 4.02 4.94 -4.53
C VAL A 13 4.34 3.47 -4.80
N PHE A 14 3.32 2.64 -4.88
CA PHE A 14 3.49 1.21 -5.16
C PHE A 14 2.49 0.78 -6.24
N LYS A 15 2.82 -0.29 -6.95
CA LYS A 15 1.90 -0.88 -7.91
C LYS A 15 0.71 -1.48 -7.17
N ASP A 16 -0.48 -1.42 -7.76
CA ASP A 16 -1.69 -2.10 -7.28
C ASP A 16 -1.58 -3.64 -7.41
N LEU A 17 -0.59 -4.21 -6.75
CA LEU A 17 -0.25 -5.63 -6.64
C LEU A 17 0.12 -6.00 -5.20
N PHE A 18 0.18 -5.02 -4.30
CA PHE A 18 0.52 -5.21 -2.90
C PHE A 18 -0.71 -4.95 -2.07
N ASP A 19 -1.04 -5.93 -1.23
CA ASP A 19 -2.15 -5.81 -0.30
C ASP A 19 -1.91 -4.68 0.70
N VAL A 20 -2.96 -3.90 0.93
CA VAL A 20 -3.07 -2.93 2.01
C VAL A 20 -4.32 -3.26 2.76
N GLU A 21 -4.20 -3.46 4.07
CA GLU A 21 -5.33 -3.81 4.93
C GLU A 21 -6.49 -2.81 4.74
N GLY A 22 -7.68 -3.33 4.49
CA GLY A 22 -8.88 -2.52 4.24
C GLY A 22 -9.07 -2.08 2.79
N PHE A 23 -8.19 -2.46 1.86
CA PHE A 23 -8.34 -2.20 0.42
C PHE A 23 -8.40 -3.50 -0.38
N THR A 24 -9.15 -3.49 -1.49
CA THR A 24 -9.11 -4.56 -2.48
C THR A 24 -8.02 -4.25 -3.50
N THR A 25 -7.05 -5.15 -3.62
CA THR A 25 -6.00 -5.08 -4.66
C THR A 25 -6.63 -5.37 -6.02
N GLY A 26 -6.54 -4.44 -6.96
CA GLY A 26 -7.17 -4.57 -8.28
C GLY A 26 -6.34 -5.37 -9.28
N ALA A 27 -5.01 -5.46 -9.08
CA ALA A 27 -4.08 -6.15 -9.97
C ALA A 27 -4.15 -5.71 -11.44
N GLY A 28 -4.63 -4.48 -11.70
CA GLY A 28 -4.89 -3.98 -13.05
C GLY A 28 -6.01 -4.72 -13.80
N ASN A 29 -6.83 -5.51 -13.10
CA ASN A 29 -7.94 -6.26 -13.67
C ASN A 29 -9.27 -5.82 -13.02
N PRO A 30 -10.16 -5.14 -13.77
CA PRO A 30 -11.44 -4.69 -13.23
C PRO A 30 -12.29 -5.82 -12.63
N LYS A 31 -12.26 -7.02 -13.24
CA LYS A 31 -13.03 -8.15 -12.73
C LYS A 31 -12.45 -8.67 -11.42
N TRP A 32 -11.13 -8.67 -11.31
CA TRP A 32 -10.44 -9.04 -10.08
C TRP A 32 -10.80 -8.06 -8.96
N LEU A 33 -10.75 -6.76 -9.22
CA LEU A 33 -11.14 -5.71 -8.27
C LEU A 33 -12.60 -5.86 -7.78
N GLU A 34 -13.52 -6.28 -8.66
CA GLU A 34 -14.93 -6.51 -8.29
C GLU A 34 -15.14 -7.74 -7.39
N THR A 35 -14.37 -8.80 -7.59
CA THR A 35 -14.62 -10.10 -6.94
C THR A 35 -13.66 -10.41 -5.79
N HIS A 36 -12.55 -9.69 -5.68
CA HIS A 36 -11.55 -9.97 -4.67
C HIS A 36 -11.95 -9.43 -3.33
N GLU A 37 -11.69 -10.25 -2.32
CA GLU A 37 -11.89 -9.88 -0.94
C GLU A 37 -10.99 -8.70 -0.58
N VAL A 38 -11.48 -7.89 0.36
CA VAL A 38 -10.68 -6.83 0.96
C VAL A 38 -9.51 -7.48 1.69
N ALA A 39 -8.30 -6.98 1.47
CA ALA A 39 -7.13 -7.51 2.14
C ALA A 39 -7.25 -7.37 3.67
N THR A 40 -6.99 -8.47 4.38
CA THR A 40 -7.01 -8.52 5.85
C THR A 40 -5.66 -8.18 6.47
N SER A 41 -4.63 -7.94 5.65
CA SER A 41 -3.31 -7.58 6.11
C SER A 41 -2.59 -6.71 5.08
N THR A 42 -1.61 -5.94 5.55
CA THR A 42 -0.75 -5.12 4.69
C THR A 42 0.50 -5.91 4.32
N SER A 43 0.91 -5.84 3.07
CA SER A 43 2.13 -6.49 2.56
C SER A 43 3.35 -6.14 3.43
N PRO A 44 4.21 -7.13 3.78
CA PRO A 44 5.42 -6.88 4.55
C PRO A 44 6.34 -5.81 3.95
N LEU A 45 6.38 -5.70 2.61
CA LEU A 45 7.17 -4.68 1.92
C LEU A 45 6.68 -3.26 2.25
N ILE A 46 5.37 -3.05 2.24
CA ILE A 46 4.76 -1.76 2.58
C ILE A 46 5.01 -1.44 4.05
N LEU A 47 4.87 -2.43 4.94
CA LEU A 47 5.16 -2.28 6.36
C LEU A 47 6.63 -1.87 6.59
N SER A 48 7.59 -2.52 5.94
CA SER A 48 9.01 -2.16 6.07
C SER A 48 9.31 -0.73 5.61
N LEU A 49 8.65 -0.25 4.55
CA LEU A 49 8.80 1.14 4.09
C LEU A 49 8.23 2.12 5.12
N LEU A 50 7.04 1.84 5.66
CA LEU A 50 6.42 2.64 6.72
C LEU A 50 7.27 2.67 8.00
N GLU A 51 7.83 1.53 8.40
CA GLU A 51 8.75 1.41 9.54
C GLU A 51 10.05 2.20 9.32
N GLY A 52 10.50 2.31 8.07
CA GLY A 52 11.61 3.18 7.67
C GLY A 52 11.32 4.68 7.78
N GLY A 53 10.08 5.07 8.11
CA GLY A 53 9.66 6.45 8.31
C GLY A 53 9.07 7.13 7.07
N CYS A 54 8.81 6.36 6.00
CA CYS A 54 8.09 6.87 4.83
C CYS A 54 6.62 7.19 5.16
N ARG A 55 6.03 8.09 4.38
CA ARG A 55 4.58 8.33 4.34
C ARG A 55 3.99 7.73 3.07
N VAL A 56 2.84 7.07 3.18
CA VAL A 56 2.03 6.70 2.02
C VAL A 56 1.11 7.88 1.70
N PRO A 57 1.22 8.53 0.53
CA PRO A 57 0.28 9.55 0.07
C PRO A 57 -1.01 8.88 -0.44
N GLY A 58 -1.74 8.20 0.44
CA GLY A 58 -2.93 7.42 0.06
C GLY A 58 -2.68 6.31 -0.96
N PRO A 59 -3.69 5.47 -1.27
CA PRO A 59 -3.59 4.52 -2.37
C PRO A 59 -3.41 5.30 -3.68
N SER A 60 -2.31 5.05 -4.40
CA SER A 60 -2.09 5.54 -5.76
C SER A 60 -3.00 4.77 -6.72
N THR A 61 -4.31 4.96 -6.59
CA THR A 61 -5.24 4.55 -7.64
C THR A 61 -5.06 5.59 -8.73
N ASN A 62 -4.46 5.22 -9.86
CA ASN A 62 -4.62 5.97 -11.09
C ASN A 62 -6.07 5.82 -11.56
N ARG A 63 -6.99 6.42 -10.81
CA ARG A 63 -8.34 6.73 -11.29
C ARG A 63 -8.25 7.91 -12.25
#